data_AF-A0AAN6VW87-F1
#
_entry.id   AF-A0AAN6VW87-F1
#
_cell.length_a   1.000
_cell.length_b   1.000
_cell.length_c   1.000
_cell.angle_alpha   90.00
_cell.angle_beta   90.00
_cell.angle_gamma   90.00
#
_symmetry.space_group_name_H-M   'P 1'
#
loop_
_entity.id
_entity.type
_entity.pdbx_description
1 polymer ?
#
loop_
_entity_poly.entity_id
_entity_poly.type
_entity_poly.pdbx_seq_one_letter_code
_entity_poly.pdbx_strand_id
1 'polypeptide(L)'
;YEVEKLIAKGRIRKRVWYKVKWAGYPESDNSWVKNENVGLGAVAQFRSKPVQELFEFEKLVARRKTKGYIEYEAKWQGQPATENIWVEKGDLSRKLVDAFDAKLA
;
A
#
# COMPACT_ATOMS: atom_id res chain seq x y z
N TYR A 1 -1.07 -17.12 5.90
CA TYR A 1 0.26 -16.89 5.28
C TYR A 1 1.20 -16.41 6.37
N GLU A 2 2.46 -16.84 6.32
CA GLU A 2 3.48 -16.44 7.30
C GLU A 2 4.40 -15.38 6.68
N VAL A 3 4.76 -14.36 7.47
CA VAL A 3 5.63 -13.27 7.02
C VAL A 3 7.08 -13.75 7.07
N GLU A 4 7.76 -13.81 5.92
CA GLU A 4 9.19 -14.14 5.86
C GLU A 4 10.05 -12.91 6.18
N LYS A 5 9.75 -11.80 5.51
CA LYS A 5 10.43 -10.51 5.71
C LYS A 5 9.54 -9.37 5.19
N LEU A 6 9.70 -8.18 5.74
CA LEU A 6 9.21 -6.97 5.08
C LEU A 6 10.34 -6.42 4.22
N ILE A 7 10.02 -6.00 2.99
CA ILE A 7 11.02 -5.56 2.00
C ILE A 7 10.93 -4.07 1.70
N ALA A 8 9.76 -3.46 1.90
CA ALA A 8 9.56 -2.04 1.68
C ALA A 8 8.51 -1.47 2.64
N LYS A 9 8.52 -0.15 2.77
CA LYS A 9 7.55 0.60 3.57
C LYS A 9 6.98 1.72 2.72
N GLY A 10 5.67 1.86 2.77
CA GLY A 10 4.91 2.89 2.08
C GLY A 10 4.03 3.64 3.07
N ARG A 11 3.64 4.87 2.72
CA ARG A 11 2.75 5.66 3.58
C ARG A 11 1.64 6.32 2.78
N ILE A 12 0.39 6.05 3.15
CA ILE A 12 -0.77 6.84 2.72
C ILE A 12 -1.21 7.68 3.90
N ARG A 13 -1.04 9.00 3.81
CA ARG A 13 -1.51 9.94 4.82
C ARG A 13 -0.97 9.63 6.23
N LYS A 14 -1.75 8.96 7.09
CA LYS A 14 -1.33 8.50 8.44
C LYS A 14 -1.14 6.99 8.54
N ARG A 15 -1.57 6.23 7.52
CA ARG A 15 -1.46 4.76 7.51
C ARG A 15 -0.15 4.35 6.85
N VAL A 16 0.54 3.44 7.52
CA VAL A 16 1.76 2.81 7.03
C VAL A 16 1.39 1.47 6.42
N TRP A 17 1.99 1.21 5.26
CA TRP A 17 1.91 -0.05 4.55
C TRP A 17 3.28 -0.68 4.48
N TYR A 18 3.33 -1.99 4.50
CA TYR A 18 4.54 -2.75 4.35
C TYR A 18 4.38 -3.71 3.18
N LYS A 19 5.40 -3.77 2.34
CA LYS A 19 5.50 -4.82 1.32
C LYS A 19 6.09 -6.05 1.99
N VAL A 20 5.29 -7.11 2.02
CA VAL A 20 5.63 -8.37 2.67
C VAL A 20 6.12 -9.36 1.63
N LYS A 21 7.24 -10.00 1.94
CA LYS A 21 7.61 -11.29 1.35
C LYS A 21 7.02 -12.41 2.20
N TRP A 22 6.21 -13.25 1.58
CA TRP A 22 5.55 -14.38 2.23
C TRP A 22 6.46 -15.60 2.23
N ALA A 23 6.48 -16.34 3.34
CA ALA A 23 7.28 -17.55 3.48
C ALA A 23 6.73 -18.65 2.57
N GLY A 24 7.60 -19.26 1.77
CA GLY A 24 7.24 -20.32 0.82
C GLY A 24 6.60 -19.84 -0.50
N TYR A 25 6.48 -18.52 -0.70
CA TYR A 25 5.96 -17.93 -1.96
C TYR A 25 7.08 -17.21 -2.74
N PRO A 26 6.98 -17.11 -4.07
CA PRO A 26 7.91 -16.32 -4.88
C PRO A 26 7.78 -14.82 -4.60
N GLU A 27 8.79 -14.03 -4.99
CA GLU A 27 8.77 -12.57 -4.85
C GLU A 27 7.68 -11.88 -5.72
N SER A 28 7.18 -12.57 -6.74
CA SER A 28 6.02 -12.11 -7.52
C SER A 28 4.74 -12.01 -6.70
N ASP A 29 4.64 -12.76 -5.61
CA ASP A 29 3.47 -12.78 -4.73
C ASP A 29 3.61 -11.80 -3.56
N ASN A 30 4.68 -11.00 -3.55
CA ASN A 30 4.85 -9.96 -2.56
C ASN A 30 3.67 -8.99 -2.61
N SER A 31 3.14 -8.64 -1.45
CA SER A 31 1.97 -7.78 -1.37
C SER A 31 2.09 -6.71 -0.30
N TRP A 32 1.47 -5.58 -0.57
CA TRP A 32 1.38 -4.46 0.34
C TRP A 32 0.24 -4.69 1.33
N VAL A 33 0.55 -4.69 2.62
CA VAL A 33 -0.42 -4.87 3.70
C VAL A 33 -0.34 -3.73 4.71
N LYS A 34 -1.47 -3.44 5.35
CA LYS A 34 -1.55 -2.43 6.42
C LYS A 34 -0.68 -2.86 7.59
N ASN A 35 -0.06 -1.91 8.26
CA ASN A 35 0.69 -2.15 9.51
C ASN A 35 -0.11 -2.99 10.51
N GLU A 36 -1.39 -2.69 10.69
CA GLU A 36 -2.30 -3.42 11.60
C GLU A 36 -2.45 -4.91 11.26
N ASN A 37 -2.20 -5.29 10.00
CA ASN A 37 -2.29 -6.67 9.50
C ASN A 37 -0.93 -7.38 9.47
N VAL A 38 0.17 -6.65 9.69
CA VAL A 38 1.50 -7.25 9.85
C VAL A 38 1.67 -7.57 11.33
N GLY A 39 1.83 -8.85 11.67
CA GLY A 39 2.02 -9.27 13.06
C GLY A 39 3.12 -8.47 13.76
N LEU A 40 2.88 -8.07 15.02
CA LEU A 40 3.77 -7.19 15.80
C LEU A 40 5.23 -7.67 15.83
N GLY A 41 5.45 -8.99 15.86
CA GLY A 41 6.80 -9.59 15.83
C GLY A 41 7.56 -9.33 14.53
N ALA A 42 6.88 -9.40 13.38
CA ALA A 42 7.50 -9.12 12.08
C ALA A 42 7.83 -7.63 11.92
N VAL A 43 6.99 -6.74 12.45
CA VAL A 43 7.26 -5.28 12.45
C VAL A 43 8.47 -4.95 13.35
N ALA A 44 8.60 -5.62 14.49
CA ALA A 44 9.73 -5.41 15.41
C ALA A 44 11.06 -5.88 14.78
N GLN A 45 11.09 -7.06 14.15
CA GLN A 45 12.27 -7.54 13.42
C GLN A 45 12.60 -6.69 12.19
N PHE A 46 11.60 -6.01 11.62
CA PHE A 46 11.82 -5.11 10.50
C PHE A 46 12.42 -3.77 10.90
N ARG A 47 12.07 -3.22 12.06
CA ARG A 47 12.60 -1.93 12.54
C ARG A 47 14.11 -1.94 12.81
N SER A 48 14.72 -3.12 13.00
CA SER A 48 16.16 -3.25 13.21
C SER A 48 16.98 -3.26 11.92
N LYS A 49 16.33 -3.36 10.74
CA LYS A 49 17.00 -3.30 9.44
C LYS A 49 16.82 -1.92 8.79
N PRO A 50 17.84 -1.38 8.11
CA PRO A 50 17.67 -0.18 7.30
C PRO A 50 16.64 -0.48 6.21
N VAL A 51 15.50 0.20 6.26
CA VAL A 51 14.47 0.15 5.22
C VAL A 51 15.16 0.56 3.91
N GLN A 52 15.17 -0.32 2.91
CA GLN A 52 15.82 -0.01 1.64
C GLN A 52 15.13 1.15 0.94
N GLU A 53 13.79 1.21 0.92
CA GLU A 53 13.07 2.29 0.24
C GLU A 53 11.74 2.67 0.94
N LEU A 54 11.55 3.97 1.13
CA LEU A 54 10.32 4.60 1.61
C LEU A 54 9.54 5.11 0.40
N PHE A 55 8.37 4.52 0.16
CA PHE A 55 7.52 4.90 -0.96
C PHE A 55 6.37 5.82 -0.54
N GLU A 56 6.19 6.87 -1.33
CA GLU A 56 5.04 7.77 -1.24
C GLU A 56 4.07 7.51 -2.39
N PHE A 57 2.82 7.96 -2.21
CA PHE A 57 1.84 7.91 -3.29
C PHE A 57 2.15 8.96 -4.33
N GLU A 58 2.18 8.52 -5.58
CA GLU A 58 2.28 9.41 -6.73
C GLU A 58 0.91 10.02 -7.04
N LYS A 59 -0.10 9.16 -7.26
CA LYS A 59 -1.45 9.58 -7.67
C LYS A 59 -2.46 8.44 -7.55
N LEU A 60 -3.74 8.78 -7.64
CA LEU A 60 -4.80 7.82 -7.90
C LEU A 60 -4.92 7.62 -9.41
N VAL A 61 -5.09 6.37 -9.85
CA VAL A 61 -5.17 6.02 -11.28
C VAL A 61 -6.51 5.43 -11.69
N ALA A 62 -7.23 4.81 -10.76
CA ALA A 62 -8.56 4.26 -11.00
C ALA A 62 -9.44 4.37 -9.76
N ARG A 63 -10.75 4.21 -9.96
CA ARG A 63 -11.72 4.02 -8.88
C ARG A 63 -12.68 2.91 -9.24
N ARG A 64 -13.15 2.16 -8.25
CA ARG A 64 -14.17 1.12 -8.42
C ARG A 64 -15.13 1.13 -7.24
N LYS A 65 -16.35 0.63 -7.48
CA LYS A 65 -17.35 0.41 -6.43
C LYS A 65 -17.39 -1.08 -6.08
N THR A 66 -16.99 -1.42 -4.86
CA THR A 66 -16.94 -2.80 -4.36
C THR A 66 -17.86 -2.93 -3.15
N LYS A 67 -18.87 -3.81 -3.21
CA LYS A 67 -19.78 -4.10 -2.08
C LYS A 67 -20.39 -2.85 -1.41
N GLY A 68 -20.69 -1.82 -2.19
CA GLY A 68 -21.26 -0.55 -1.69
C GLY A 68 -20.25 0.52 -1.29
N TYR A 69 -18.96 0.19 -1.22
CA TYR A 69 -17.87 1.12 -0.90
C TYR A 69 -17.12 1.57 -2.16
N ILE A 70 -16.52 2.76 -2.10
CA ILE A 70 -15.64 3.27 -3.16
C ILE A 70 -14.19 3.01 -2.76
N GLU A 71 -13.51 2.29 -3.62
CA GLU A 71 -12.08 2.04 -3.54
C GLU A 71 -11.39 2.79 -4.68
N TYR A 72 -10.17 3.24 -4.43
CA TYR A 72 -9.33 3.88 -5.40
C TYR A 72 -8.04 3.10 -5.56
N GLU A 73 -7.58 2.96 -6.79
CA GLU A 73 -6.30 2.37 -7.11
C GLU A 73 -5.21 3.44 -6.96
N ALA A 74 -4.30 3.20 -6.05
CA ALA A 74 -3.29 4.14 -5.64
C ALA A 74 -1.92 3.71 -6.16
N LYS A 75 -1.30 4.57 -6.96
CA LYS A 75 -0.01 4.36 -7.62
C LYS A 75 1.12 4.82 -6.73
N TRP A 76 2.03 3.91 -6.43
CA TRP A 76 3.27 4.20 -5.70
C TRP A 76 4.28 4.92 -6.60
N GLN A 77 4.96 5.92 -6.06
CA GLN A 77 6.03 6.62 -6.76
C GLN A 77 7.20 5.67 -7.06
N GLY A 78 7.70 5.71 -8.30
CA GLY A 78 8.86 4.90 -8.73
C GLY A 78 8.60 3.39 -8.89
N GLN A 79 7.43 2.89 -8.51
CA GLN A 79 7.06 1.47 -8.66
C GLN A 79 6.21 1.22 -9.91
N PRO A 80 6.21 0.00 -10.47
CA PRO A 80 5.33 -0.35 -11.59
C PRO A 80 3.86 -0.36 -11.18
N ALA A 81 2.95 -0.22 -12.16
CA ALA A 81 1.51 -0.23 -11.88
C ALA A 81 0.99 -1.57 -11.33
N THR A 82 1.73 -2.66 -11.53
CA THR A 82 1.43 -3.97 -10.95
C THR A 82 1.52 -3.98 -9.42
N GLU A 83 2.21 -3.00 -8.83
CA GLU A 83 2.34 -2.83 -7.38
C GLU A 83 1.25 -1.94 -6.78
N ASN A 84 0.36 -1.39 -7.62
CA ASN A 84 -0.71 -0.53 -7.15
C ASN A 84 -1.63 -1.27 -6.19
N ILE A 85 -2.16 -0.52 -5.24
CA ILE A 85 -3.08 -1.07 -4.26
C ILE A 85 -4.44 -0.40 -4.34
N TRP A 86 -5.47 -1.18 -4.03
CA TRP A 86 -6.82 -0.67 -3.84
C TRP A 86 -6.99 -0.24 -2.39
N VAL A 87 -7.37 1.02 -2.20
CA VAL A 87 -7.54 1.62 -0.89
C VAL A 87 -8.87 2.34 -0.79
N GLU A 88 -9.48 2.23 0.37
CA GLU A 88 -10.78 2.85 0.64
C GLU A 88 -10.64 4.37 0.69
N LYS A 89 -11.73 5.07 0.33
CA LYS A 89 -11.79 6.54 0.41
C LYS A 89 -11.36 7.10 1.78
N GLY A 90 -11.65 6.37 2.87
CA GLY A 90 -11.29 6.76 4.23
C GLY A 90 -9.77 6.80 4.49
N ASP A 91 -9.00 6.02 3.73
CA ASP A 91 -7.54 5.94 3.85
C ASP A 91 -6.83 7.05 3.09
N LEU A 92 -7.56 7.74 2.22
CA LEU A 92 -7.06 8.81 1.37
C LEU A 92 -7.28 10.19 1.99
N SER A 93 -6.54 11.17 1.46
CA SER A 93 -6.82 12.58 1.79
C SER A 93 -7.96 13.09 0.90
N ARG A 94 -8.81 13.95 1.46
CA ARG A 94 -9.89 14.61 0.71
C ARG A 94 -9.34 15.31 -0.54
N LYS A 95 -8.27 16.10 -0.39
CA LYS A 95 -7.57 16.78 -1.49
C LYS A 95 -7.18 15.85 -2.64
N LEU A 96 -6.62 14.68 -2.33
CA LEU A 96 -6.18 13.71 -3.34
C LEU A 96 -7.36 13.11 -4.09
N VAL A 97 -8.44 12.77 -3.37
CA VAL A 97 -9.67 12.25 -3.97
C VAL A 97 -10.33 13.32 -4.85
N ASP A 98 -10.50 14.53 -4.33
CA ASP A 98 -11.12 15.64 -5.08
C ASP A 98 -10.31 15.98 -6.34
N ALA A 99 -8.97 15.99 -6.26
CA ALA A 99 -8.10 16.24 -7.40
C ALA A 99 -8.19 15.12 -8.46
N PHE A 100 -8.46 13.89 -8.06
CA PHE A 100 -8.68 12.77 -8.98
C PHE A 100 -10.07 12.84 -9.62
N ASP A 101 -11.11 13.03 -8.81
CA ASP A 101 -12.49 13.13 -9.30
C ASP A 101 -12.67 14.35 -10.22
N ALA A 102 -11.98 15.48 -9.96
CA ALA A 102 -11.98 16.65 -10.85
C ALA A 102 -11.32 16.42 -12.21
N LYS A 103 -10.42 15.43 -12.34
CA LYS A 103 -9.83 15.04 -13.62
C LYS A 103 -10.69 14.05 -14.42
N LEU A 104 -11.70 13.45 -13.78
CA LEU A 104 -12.64 12.52 -14.38
C LEU A 104 -13.96 13.18 -14.79
N ALA A 105 -14.20 14.42 -14.37
CA ALA A 105 -15.36 15.23 -14.74
C ALA A 105 -15.10 15.95 -16.07
#